data_AF-A0A259BJZ9-F1
#
_entry.id   AF-A0A259BJZ9-F1
#
_cell.length_a   1.000
_cell.length_b   1.000
_cell.length_c   1.000
_cell.angle_alpha   90.00
_cell.angle_beta   90.00
_cell.angle_gamma   90.00
#
_symmetry.space_group_name_H-M   'P 1'
#
loop_
_entity.id
_entity.type
_entity.pdbx_description
1 polymer ?
#
loop_
_entity_poly.entity_id
_entity_poly.type
_entity_poly.pdbx_seq_one_letter_code
_entity_poly.pdbx_strand_id
1 'polypeptide(L)'
;MTAAWGILQPSDIPSARRLQSLGLTRAIRRFNDKAVPGMGGLWFAMPLIWSMLGIRVARKLERGPGPIQSANAVEALAMKLALKDRDDKEFLRLKGRRNLPRVGWAFEDLRKPGAYVTQPFRQTCTQPLVTLGLVEG
;
A
#
# COMPACT_ATOMS: atom_id res chain seq x y z
N MET A 1 15.99 34.55 19.32
CA MET A 1 15.10 33.47 18.85
C MET A 1 13.77 33.62 19.56
N THR A 2 12.74 34.06 18.85
CA THR A 2 11.41 34.36 19.38
C THR A 2 10.58 33.08 19.37
N ALA A 3 10.27 32.54 20.55
CA ALA A 3 9.38 31.39 20.70
C ALA A 3 7.92 31.85 20.53
N ALA A 4 7.33 31.58 19.37
CA ALA A 4 5.91 31.82 19.13
C ALA A 4 5.10 30.68 19.79
N TRP A 5 4.40 31.01 20.87
CA TRP A 5 3.45 30.12 21.53
C TRP A 5 2.14 30.08 20.72
N GLY A 6 2.10 29.22 19.70
CA GLY A 6 0.88 28.90 18.95
C GLY A 6 0.21 27.64 19.51
N ILE A 7 -1.12 27.63 19.56
CA ILE A 7 -1.92 26.44 19.86
C ILE A 7 -1.69 25.43 18.73
N LEU A 8 -1.05 24.30 19.03
CA LEU A 8 -0.87 23.19 18.10
C LEU A 8 -2.24 22.68 17.63
N GLN A 9 -2.54 22.78 16.34
CA GLN A 9 -3.72 22.13 15.78
C GLN A 9 -3.44 20.63 15.63
N PRO A 10 -4.47 19.76 15.72
CA PRO A 10 -4.30 18.32 15.51
C PRO A 10 -3.68 17.94 14.15
N SER A 11 -3.77 18.83 13.15
CA SER A 11 -3.08 18.70 11.86
C SER A 11 -1.56 18.85 11.93
N ASP A 12 -1.06 19.55 12.96
CA ASP A 12 0.36 19.91 13.11
C ASP A 12 1.16 18.80 13.79
N ILE A 13 0.47 17.83 14.38
CA ILE A 13 1.07 16.65 14.99
C ILE A 13 1.00 15.51 13.97
N PRO A 14 2.09 15.16 13.26
CA PRO A 14 2.11 13.92 12.50
C PRO A 14 1.78 12.78 13.46
N SER A 15 0.71 12.03 13.16
CA SER A 15 0.29 10.87 13.95
C SER A 15 1.41 9.83 13.98
N ALA A 16 2.30 9.97 14.96
CA ALA A 16 3.41 9.06 15.17
C ALA A 16 2.87 7.85 15.92
N ARG A 17 2.36 6.87 15.17
CA ARG A 17 2.03 5.57 15.75
C ARG A 17 3.34 4.94 16.23
N ARG A 18 3.55 4.91 17.55
CA ARG A 18 4.69 4.22 18.16
C ARG A 18 4.57 2.71 17.90
N LEU A 19 5.24 2.23 16.86
CA LEU A 19 5.47 0.81 16.64
C LEU A 19 6.63 0.37 17.51
N GLN A 20 6.36 -0.41 18.56
CA GLN A 20 7.39 -1.10 19.34
C GLN A 20 7.93 -2.31 18.56
N SER A 21 8.64 -2.06 17.46
CA SER A 21 9.23 -3.15 16.67
C SER A 21 10.52 -3.70 17.27
N LEU A 22 11.05 -3.08 18.34
CA LEU A 22 12.32 -3.45 19.00
C LEU A 22 13.50 -3.55 18.01
N GLY A 23 13.44 -2.82 16.89
CA GLY A 23 14.44 -2.90 15.83
C GLY A 23 14.33 -4.13 14.93
N LEU A 24 13.38 -5.05 15.17
CA LEU A 24 13.21 -6.28 14.40
C LEU A 24 12.91 -5.99 12.92
N THR A 25 12.05 -5.01 12.63
CA THR A 25 11.76 -4.59 11.24
C THR A 25 13.02 -4.11 10.52
N ARG A 26 13.92 -3.41 11.24
CA ARG A 26 15.20 -2.94 10.70
C ARG A 26 16.15 -4.11 10.44
N ALA A 27 16.22 -5.07 11.36
CA ALA A 27 17.03 -6.28 11.20
C ALA A 27 16.56 -7.13 10.00
N ILE A 28 15.25 -7.36 9.87
CA ILE A 28 14.65 -8.09 8.74
C ILE A 28 14.98 -7.37 7.42
N ARG A 29 14.77 -6.05 7.34
CA ARG A 29 15.08 -5.29 6.13
C ARG A 29 16.56 -5.40 5.76
N ARG A 30 17.46 -5.30 6.75
CA ARG A 30 18.91 -5.44 6.54
C ARG A 30 19.32 -6.84 6.09
N PHE A 31 18.69 -7.88 6.63
CA PHE A 31 18.93 -9.26 6.18
C PHE A 31 18.44 -9.45 4.73
N ASN A 32 17.22 -9.01 4.45
CA ASN A 32 16.61 -9.13 3.13
C ASN A 32 17.40 -8.37 2.04
N ASP A 33 17.88 -7.15 2.33
CA ASP A 33 18.73 -6.40 1.40
C ASP A 33 20.09 -7.07 1.18
N LYS A 34 20.64 -7.78 2.16
CA LYS A 34 21.87 -8.55 1.98
C LYS A 34 21.66 -9.81 1.16
N ALA A 35 20.50 -10.46 1.30
CA ALA A 35 20.19 -11.68 0.56
C ALA A 35 19.88 -11.37 -0.91
N VAL A 36 19.01 -10.39 -1.16
CA VAL A 36 18.62 -9.96 -2.52
C VAL A 36 18.53 -8.42 -2.55
N PRO A 37 19.62 -7.73 -2.95
CA PRO A 37 19.68 -6.28 -2.93
C PRO A 37 18.51 -5.61 -3.65
N GLY A 38 17.80 -4.73 -2.93
CA GLY A 38 16.68 -3.94 -3.44
C GLY A 38 15.39 -4.72 -3.76
N MET A 39 15.43 -6.05 -3.76
CA MET A 39 14.25 -6.91 -3.97
C MET A 39 13.82 -7.68 -2.73
N GLY A 40 14.56 -7.60 -1.62
CA GLY A 40 14.28 -8.37 -0.41
C GLY A 40 12.90 -8.12 0.25
N GLY A 41 12.15 -7.09 -0.16
CA GLY A 41 10.76 -6.86 0.26
C GLY A 41 9.71 -7.58 -0.60
N LEU A 42 10.13 -8.23 -1.68
CA LEU A 42 9.27 -8.88 -2.66
C LEU A 42 9.12 -10.37 -2.32
N TRP A 43 7.96 -10.74 -1.76
CA TRP A 43 7.64 -12.15 -1.54
C TRP A 43 6.86 -12.78 -2.71
N PHE A 44 6.13 -11.96 -3.46
CA PHE A 44 5.34 -12.39 -4.61
C PHE A 44 5.31 -11.28 -5.66
N ALA A 45 5.19 -11.62 -6.96
CA ALA A 45 5.28 -10.65 -8.05
C ALA A 45 4.00 -9.81 -8.28
N MET A 46 2.82 -10.32 -7.94
CA MET A 46 1.52 -9.62 -8.12
C MET A 46 1.52 -8.16 -7.66
N PRO A 47 2.03 -7.79 -6.46
CA PRO A 47 1.95 -6.41 -6.02
C PRO A 47 2.80 -5.46 -6.88
N LEU A 48 3.83 -5.95 -7.58
CA LEU A 48 4.53 -5.16 -8.62
C LEU A 48 3.60 -4.89 -9.80
N ILE A 49 2.93 -5.95 -10.29
CA ILE A 49 2.01 -5.85 -11.43
C ILE A 49 0.86 -4.88 -11.12
N TRP A 50 0.25 -4.98 -9.94
CA TRP A 50 -0.82 -4.06 -9.52
C TRP A 50 -0.33 -2.62 -9.38
N SER A 51 0.90 -2.42 -8.91
CA SER A 51 1.52 -1.10 -8.82
C SER A 51 1.72 -0.49 -10.22
N MET A 52 2.28 -1.26 -11.15
CA MET A 52 2.50 -0.83 -12.53
C MET A 52 1.18 -0.53 -13.24
N LEU A 53 0.15 -1.35 -13.03
CA LEU A 53 -1.18 -1.12 -13.57
C LEU A 53 -1.77 0.18 -13.01
N GLY A 54 -1.66 0.41 -11.70
CA GLY A 54 -2.11 1.66 -11.07
C GLY A 54 -1.41 2.90 -11.63
N ILE A 55 -0.09 2.84 -11.83
CA ILE A 55 0.68 3.91 -12.46
C ILE A 55 0.21 4.15 -13.90
N ARG A 56 0.03 3.08 -14.68
CA ARG A 56 -0.42 3.18 -16.07
C ARG A 56 -1.82 3.79 -16.17
N VAL A 57 -2.74 3.38 -15.30
CA VAL A 57 -4.11 3.92 -15.23
C VAL A 57 -4.06 5.41 -14.90
N ALA A 58 -3.29 5.80 -13.89
CA ALA A 58 -3.15 7.22 -13.52
C ALA A 58 -2.59 8.08 -14.66
N ARG A 59 -1.59 7.58 -15.41
CA ARG A 59 -1.04 8.29 -16.57
C ARG A 59 -2.06 8.48 -17.70
N LYS A 60 -2.91 7.48 -17.94
CA LYS A 60 -3.95 7.55 -18.99
C LYS A 60 -5.09 8.50 -18.66
N LEU A 61 -5.35 8.74 -17.37
CA LEU A 61 -6.52 9.52 -16.96
C LEU A 61 -6.31 11.02 -17.06
N GLU A 62 -5.07 11.52 -17.27
CA GLU A 62 -4.61 12.93 -17.43
C GLU A 62 -5.12 13.93 -16.37
N ARG A 63 -6.43 14.02 -16.17
CA ARG A 63 -7.14 14.65 -15.05
C ARG A 63 -7.84 13.59 -14.22
N GLY A 64 -7.15 13.07 -13.22
CA GLY A 64 -7.68 12.02 -12.36
C GLY A 64 -6.85 11.76 -11.11
N PRO A 65 -7.26 10.77 -10.32
CA PRO A 65 -6.59 10.40 -9.08
C PRO A 65 -5.16 9.91 -9.34
N GLY A 66 -4.24 10.36 -8.46
CA GLY A 66 -2.81 10.11 -8.64
C GLY A 66 -2.44 8.62 -8.62
N PRO A 67 -1.20 8.27 -9.00
CA PRO A 67 -0.72 6.89 -9.12
C PRO A 67 -0.97 6.03 -7.86
N ILE A 68 -0.82 6.62 -6.68
CA ILE A 68 -1.07 5.97 -5.38
C ILE A 68 -2.54 5.56 -5.22
N GLN A 69 -3.47 6.46 -5.54
CA GLN A 69 -4.91 6.21 -5.42
C GLN A 69 -5.37 5.18 -6.44
N SER A 70 -4.87 5.29 -7.67
CA SER A 70 -5.14 4.33 -8.74
C SER A 70 -4.60 2.94 -8.40
N ALA A 71 -3.39 2.83 -7.86
CA ALA A 71 -2.83 1.55 -7.41
C ALA A 71 -3.60 0.96 -6.21
N ASN A 72 -4.06 1.79 -5.27
CA ASN A 72 -4.93 1.33 -4.18
C ASN A 72 -6.23 0.73 -4.71
N ALA A 73 -6.87 1.40 -5.68
CA ALA A 73 -8.11 0.93 -6.27
C ALA A 73 -7.92 -0.41 -7.00
N VAL A 74 -6.83 -0.56 -7.77
CA VAL A 74 -6.48 -1.81 -8.46
C VAL A 74 -6.28 -2.95 -7.46
N GLU A 75 -5.49 -2.72 -6.41
CA GLU A 75 -5.21 -3.75 -5.41
C GLU A 75 -6.48 -4.10 -4.61
N ALA A 76 -7.28 -3.11 -4.21
CA ALA A 76 -8.55 -3.32 -3.53
C ALA A 76 -9.54 -4.11 -4.40
N LEU A 77 -9.62 -3.82 -5.70
CA LEU A 77 -10.45 -4.56 -6.66
C LEU A 77 -10.01 -6.03 -6.75
N ALA A 78 -8.71 -6.28 -6.91
CA ALA A 78 -8.17 -7.64 -7.00
C ALA A 78 -8.50 -8.45 -5.74
N MET A 79 -8.34 -7.85 -4.56
CA MET A 79 -8.70 -8.49 -3.29
C MET A 79 -10.21 -8.72 -3.17
N LYS A 80 -11.04 -7.78 -3.64
CA LYS A 80 -12.49 -7.90 -3.59
C LYS A 80 -13.04 -8.99 -4.51
N LEU A 81 -12.46 -9.15 -5.70
CA LEU A 81 -12.75 -10.26 -6.61
C LEU A 81 -12.36 -11.59 -5.98
N ALA A 82 -11.15 -11.68 -5.39
CA ALA A 82 -10.70 -12.88 -4.70
C ALA A 82 -11.59 -13.29 -3.51
N LEU A 83 -12.20 -12.31 -2.82
CA LEU A 83 -13.18 -12.57 -1.76
C LEU A 83 -14.54 -13.04 -2.29
N LYS A 84 -14.91 -12.67 -3.52
CA LYS A 84 -16.20 -13.05 -4.12
C LYS A 84 -16.21 -14.50 -4.62
N ASP A 85 -15.09 -14.96 -5.17
CA ASP A 85 -15.02 -16.22 -5.93
C ASP A 85 -14.63 -17.45 -5.09
N ARG A 86 -14.64 -17.39 -3.75
CA ARG A 86 -14.13 -18.46 -2.86
C ARG A 86 -15.08 -18.71 -1.69
N ASP A 87 -15.31 -19.99 -1.35
CA ASP A 87 -16.02 -20.42 -0.14
C ASP A 87 -15.05 -20.64 1.04
N ASP A 88 -15.11 -19.70 1.99
CA ASP A 88 -14.81 -19.68 3.43
C ASP A 88 -13.58 -20.38 4.07
N LYS A 89 -13.01 -21.48 3.55
CA LYS A 89 -11.97 -22.24 4.29
C LYS A 89 -10.52 -21.84 4.02
N GLU A 90 -10.19 -21.25 2.87
CA GLU A 90 -8.84 -20.70 2.59
C GLU A 90 -8.66 -19.24 3.05
N PHE A 91 -9.69 -18.62 3.64
CA PHE A 91 -9.81 -17.18 3.90
C PHE A 91 -8.90 -16.58 4.96
N LEU A 92 -8.18 -17.38 5.76
CA LEU A 92 -7.49 -16.86 6.94
C LEU A 92 -6.34 -15.88 6.62
N ARG A 93 -5.87 -15.83 5.36
CA ARG A 93 -4.73 -14.99 4.95
C ARG A 93 -5.07 -13.84 4.01
N LEU A 94 -6.31 -13.74 3.53
CA LEU A 94 -6.72 -12.66 2.63
C LEU A 94 -6.84 -11.33 3.39
N LYS A 95 -6.03 -10.35 2.99
CA LYS A 95 -6.06 -9.00 3.55
C LYS A 95 -7.32 -8.26 3.12
N GLY A 96 -7.91 -7.52 4.06
CA GLY A 96 -9.07 -6.68 3.80
C GLY A 96 -10.44 -7.38 3.90
N ARG A 97 -10.48 -8.64 4.34
CA ARG A 97 -11.71 -9.43 4.57
C ARG A 97 -12.78 -8.67 5.36
N ARG A 98 -12.40 -7.89 6.37
CA ARG A 98 -13.36 -7.17 7.23
C ARG A 98 -13.91 -5.90 6.58
N ASN A 99 -13.10 -5.21 5.79
CA ASN A 99 -13.44 -3.88 5.26
C ASN A 99 -14.09 -3.98 3.87
N LEU A 100 -13.54 -4.81 2.97
CA LEU A 100 -13.95 -4.92 1.57
C LEU A 100 -15.44 -5.24 1.34
N PRO A 101 -16.12 -6.06 2.17
CA PRO A 101 -17.55 -6.32 2.00
C PRO A 101 -18.42 -5.06 2.15
N ARG A 102 -17.92 -4.03 2.83
CA ARG A 102 -18.63 -2.76 3.11
C ARG A 102 -18.31 -1.66 2.09
N VAL A 103 -17.36 -1.89 1.20
CA VAL A 103 -16.93 -0.92 0.20
C VAL A 103 -17.69 -1.17 -1.10
N GLY A 104 -18.07 -0.11 -1.83
CA GLY A 104 -18.68 -0.22 -3.15
C GLY A 104 -17.75 -0.85 -4.20
N TRP A 105 -18.29 -1.16 -5.38
CA TRP A 105 -17.49 -1.65 -6.52
C TRP A 105 -16.96 -0.51 -7.39
N ALA A 106 -17.46 0.71 -7.20
CA ALA A 106 -17.03 1.88 -7.93
C ALA A 106 -15.56 2.22 -7.60
N PHE A 107 -14.85 2.75 -8.60
CA PHE A 107 -13.47 3.18 -8.46
C PHE A 107 -13.29 4.21 -7.33
N GLU A 108 -14.26 5.13 -7.17
CA GLU A 108 -14.29 6.15 -6.12
C GLU A 108 -14.29 5.58 -4.70
N ASP A 109 -14.87 4.39 -4.51
CA ASP A 109 -14.89 3.74 -3.20
C ASP A 109 -13.62 2.92 -2.95
N LEU A 110 -13.11 2.27 -4.00
CA LEU A 110 -11.92 1.43 -3.92
C LEU A 110 -10.62 2.22 -3.78
N ARG A 111 -10.55 3.44 -4.33
CA ARG A 111 -9.36 4.30 -4.24
C ARG A 111 -9.11 4.87 -2.85
N LYS A 112 -10.12 4.87 -1.98
CA LYS A 112 -10.06 5.50 -0.65
C LYS A 112 -9.01 4.81 0.23
N PRO A 113 -8.20 5.57 1.00
CA PRO A 113 -7.30 4.99 2.00
C PRO A 113 -8.07 4.10 2.97
N GLY A 114 -7.60 2.88 3.21
CA GLY A 114 -8.25 1.94 4.14
C GLY A 114 -9.45 1.16 3.59
N ALA A 115 -9.80 1.34 2.31
CA ALA A 115 -10.89 0.60 1.65
C ALA A 115 -10.75 -0.93 1.81
N TYR A 116 -9.53 -1.45 1.72
CA TYR A 116 -9.26 -2.85 2.06
C TYR A 116 -8.36 -2.98 3.29
N VAL A 117 -7.17 -2.37 3.30
CA VAL A 117 -6.27 -2.36 4.47
C VAL A 117 -5.56 -1.02 4.61
N THR A 118 -5.07 -0.77 5.82
CA THR A 118 -4.23 0.40 6.12
C THR A 118 -2.86 0.31 5.45
N GLN A 119 -2.29 -0.90 5.35
CA GLN A 119 -0.96 -1.11 4.77
C GLN A 119 -1.01 -2.04 3.56
N PRO A 120 -1.08 -1.48 2.34
CA PRO A 120 -1.11 -2.23 1.10
C PRO A 120 0.06 -3.19 0.89
N PHE A 121 -0.17 -4.30 0.16
CA PHE A 121 0.93 -5.17 -0.27
C PHE A 121 1.92 -4.40 -1.13
N ARG A 122 1.44 -3.50 -2.00
CA ARG A 122 2.34 -2.69 -2.83
C ARG A 122 3.33 -1.82 -2.06
N GLN A 123 3.07 -1.50 -0.78
CA GLN A 123 4.02 -0.69 0.00
C GLN A 123 5.36 -1.41 0.20
N THR A 124 5.38 -2.75 0.20
CA THR A 124 6.65 -3.50 0.23
C THR A 124 7.40 -3.48 -1.10
N CYS A 125 6.71 -3.10 -2.18
CA CYS A 125 7.23 -3.12 -3.55
C CYS A 125 7.82 -1.80 -4.01
N THR A 126 7.76 -0.73 -3.21
CA THR A 126 8.34 0.58 -3.56
C THR A 126 9.82 0.48 -3.92
N GLN A 127 10.62 -0.17 -3.06
CA GLN A 127 12.05 -0.36 -3.30
C GLN A 127 12.33 -1.29 -4.49
N PRO A 128 11.68 -2.47 -4.62
CA PRO A 128 11.79 -3.31 -5.80
C PRO A 128 11.45 -2.60 -7.12
N LEU A 129 10.41 -1.77 -7.17
CA LEU A 129 10.02 -1.06 -8.40
C LEU A 129 11.14 -0.13 -8.91
N VAL A 130 11.77 0.62 -8.00
CA VAL A 130 12.89 1.50 -8.34
C VAL A 130 14.12 0.69 -8.72
N THR A 131 14.44 -0.35 -7.93
CA THR A 131 15.63 -1.20 -8.16
C THR A 131 15.59 -1.91 -9.51
N LEU A 132 14.39 -2.33 -9.94
CA LEU A 132 14.17 -2.97 -11.24
C LEU A 132 14.08 -1.99 -12.41
N GLY A 133 14.24 -0.68 -12.17
CA GLY A 133 14.12 0.36 -13.21
C GLY A 133 12.70 0.48 -13.80
N LEU A 134 11.68 0.00 -13.09
CA LEU A 134 10.29 0.05 -13.56
C LEU A 134 9.66 1.43 -13.30
N VAL A 135 10.19 2.18 -12.34
CA VAL A 135 9.79 3.53 -11.97
C VAL A 135 11.00 4.36 -11.58
N GLU A 136 10.89 5.68 -11.72
CA GLU A 136 11.86 6.64 -11.18
C GLU A 136 11.57 6.87 -9.68
N GLY A 137 12.63 6.96 -8.88
CA GLY A 137 12.58 7.08 -7.42
C GLY A 137 12.76 8.50 -6.91
#